data_AF-A0A0K8R8I7-F1
#
_entry.id   AF-A0A0K8R8I7-F1
#
_cell.length_a   1.000
_cell.length_b   1.000
_cell.length_c   1.000
_cell.angle_alpha   90.00
_cell.angle_beta   90.00
_cell.angle_gamma   90.00
#
_symmetry.space_group_name_H-M   'P 1'
#
loop_
_entity.id
_entity.type
_entity.pdbx_description
1 polymer ?
#
loop_
_entity_poly.entity_id
_entity_poly.type
_entity_poly.pdbx_seq_one_letter_code
_entity_poly.pdbx_strand_id
1 'polypeptide(L)'
;MLAATFIGVFIACFAGEITCDLLHQTPKSCNDDEFHEPGYAPGCEYHCTTGNVGEESIQRKEYRNSTVCVEFKDNDGKELDHFGVCFSGKCLDHRKQCPGCTESDLEKRWHLLPELNKEFRRCETLNQSSPVENCLYVCTAPYYFDSHSLVKSGYFNGIYKDGHPCKLDGGNTGVCRSGWCYRKDVISLHF
;
A
#
# COMPACT_ATOMS: atom_id res chain seq x y z
N MET A 1 -61.65 -25.95 -2.31
CA MET A 1 -61.23 -24.73 -3.03
C MET A 1 -61.11 -23.65 -1.96
N LEU A 2 -59.95 -23.10 -1.59
CA LEU A 2 -58.80 -22.66 -2.37
C LEU A 2 -57.47 -23.14 -1.76
N ALA A 3 -56.53 -23.50 -2.64
CA ALA A 3 -55.12 -23.65 -2.29
C ALA A 3 -54.50 -22.25 -2.17
N ALA A 4 -53.93 -21.93 -1.01
CA ALA A 4 -53.11 -20.74 -0.84
C ALA A 4 -51.69 -21.06 -1.33
N THR A 5 -51.37 -20.63 -2.55
CA THR A 5 -50.01 -20.65 -3.07
C THR A 5 -49.17 -19.60 -2.32
N PHE A 6 -48.43 -20.06 -1.31
CA PHE A 6 -47.37 -19.28 -0.69
C PHE A 6 -46.18 -19.24 -1.66
N ILE A 7 -46.02 -18.13 -2.38
CA ILE A 7 -44.80 -17.88 -3.16
C ILE A 7 -43.74 -17.42 -2.16
N GLY A 8 -43.02 -18.38 -1.58
CA GLY A 8 -41.79 -18.12 -0.84
C GLY A 8 -40.71 -17.70 -1.82
N VAL A 9 -40.42 -16.39 -1.88
CA VAL A 9 -39.24 -15.87 -2.58
C VAL A 9 -38.03 -16.25 -1.73
N PHE A 10 -37.42 -17.38 -2.04
CA PHE A 10 -36.07 -17.70 -1.56
C PHE A 10 -35.10 -16.85 -2.37
N ILE A 11 -34.71 -15.69 -1.83
CA ILE A 11 -33.53 -14.97 -2.30
C ILE A 11 -32.33 -15.81 -1.89
N ALA A 12 -31.88 -16.65 -2.80
CA ALA A 12 -30.68 -17.43 -2.65
C ALA A 12 -29.48 -16.49 -2.80
N CYS A 13 -28.97 -15.96 -1.68
CA CYS A 13 -27.66 -15.32 -1.62
C CYS A 13 -26.58 -16.38 -1.83
N PHE A 14 -26.31 -16.70 -3.09
CA PHE A 14 -25.11 -17.43 -3.48
C PHE A 14 -24.23 -16.53 -4.34
N ALA A 15 -23.37 -15.76 -3.69
CA ALA A 15 -22.05 -15.38 -4.19
C ALA A 15 -21.28 -14.66 -3.08
N GLY A 16 -20.22 -15.30 -2.58
CA GLY A 16 -19.06 -14.63 -2.02
C GLY A 16 -19.20 -14.11 -0.59
N GLU A 17 -18.87 -14.97 0.36
CA GLU A 17 -18.40 -14.62 1.70
C GLU A 17 -16.98 -13.98 1.61
N ILE A 18 -16.84 -12.96 0.76
CA ILE A 18 -15.60 -12.21 0.59
C ILE A 18 -15.96 -10.75 0.81
N THR A 19 -15.47 -10.20 1.93
CA THR A 19 -15.24 -8.77 2.17
C THR A 19 -16.44 -7.88 2.55
N CYS A 20 -17.27 -8.28 3.51
CA CYS A 20 -18.05 -7.27 4.26
C CYS A 20 -17.17 -6.40 5.18
N ASP A 21 -15.95 -6.84 5.53
CA ASP A 21 -14.99 -6.02 6.31
C ASP A 21 -14.37 -4.86 5.50
N LEU A 22 -14.44 -4.89 4.16
CA LEU A 22 -13.91 -3.83 3.31
C LEU A 22 -14.95 -2.73 3.00
N LEU A 23 -16.21 -2.94 3.42
CA LEU A 23 -17.38 -2.14 3.03
C LEU A 23 -17.72 -1.01 4.01
N HIS A 24 -16.83 -0.69 4.95
CA HIS A 24 -16.96 0.49 5.81
C HIS A 24 -16.53 1.81 5.13
N GLN A 25 -16.12 1.76 3.88
CA GLN A 25 -15.95 2.97 3.07
C GLN A 25 -17.26 3.23 2.34
N THR A 26 -17.94 4.33 2.69
CA THR A 26 -18.91 4.97 1.78
C THR A 26 -18.32 4.94 0.36
N PRO A 27 -19.03 4.38 -0.64
CA PRO A 27 -18.46 4.18 -1.96
C PRO A 27 -17.97 5.52 -2.52
N LYS A 28 -16.66 5.59 -2.81
CA LYS A 28 -16.00 6.78 -3.32
C LYS A 28 -16.62 7.19 -4.65
N SER A 29 -16.67 8.50 -4.91
CA SER A 29 -17.11 9.01 -6.21
C SER A 29 -16.11 8.62 -7.31
N CYS A 30 -16.61 8.14 -8.45
CA CYS A 30 -15.75 7.89 -9.62
C CYS A 30 -15.15 9.15 -10.23
N ASN A 31 -15.58 10.34 -9.80
CA ASN A 31 -15.04 11.63 -10.25
C ASN A 31 -13.92 12.17 -9.33
N ASP A 32 -13.63 11.48 -8.22
CA ASP A 32 -12.57 11.84 -7.28
C ASP A 32 -11.47 10.77 -7.36
N ASP A 33 -10.38 11.08 -8.06
CA ASP A 33 -9.23 10.20 -8.26
C ASP A 33 -8.14 10.39 -7.20
N GLU A 34 -8.37 11.22 -6.18
CA GLU A 34 -7.38 11.54 -5.16
C GLU A 34 -7.48 10.57 -3.97
N PHE A 35 -6.34 10.17 -3.41
CA PHE A 35 -6.30 9.33 -2.22
C PHE A 35 -6.26 10.21 -0.97
N HIS A 36 -7.36 10.21 -0.22
CA HIS A 36 -7.54 11.08 0.95
C HIS A 36 -7.22 10.40 2.29
N GLU A 37 -6.97 9.09 2.29
CA GLU A 37 -6.67 8.37 3.51
C GLU A 37 -5.19 8.57 3.90
N PRO A 38 -4.86 8.60 5.20
CA PRO A 38 -3.47 8.76 5.63
C PRO A 38 -2.66 7.50 5.33
N GLY A 39 -1.41 7.68 4.94
CA GLY A 39 -0.50 6.59 4.63
C GLY A 39 -0.49 6.25 3.14
N TYR A 40 -0.24 4.99 2.82
CA TYR A 40 -0.11 4.51 1.44
C TYR A 40 -1.42 3.91 0.92
N ALA A 41 -1.74 4.17 -0.34
CA ALA A 41 -2.84 3.50 -1.02
C ALA A 41 -2.49 2.01 -1.22
N PRO A 42 -3.40 1.07 -0.92
CA PRO A 42 -3.22 -0.34 -1.30
C PRO A 42 -3.46 -0.49 -2.81
N GLY A 43 -2.37 -0.54 -3.58
CA GLY A 43 -2.41 -0.49 -5.03
C GLY A 43 -2.80 0.89 -5.60
N CYS A 44 -3.07 0.91 -6.90
CA CYS A 44 -3.31 2.14 -7.66
C CYS A 44 -4.69 2.23 -8.32
N GLU A 45 -5.60 1.36 -7.92
CA GLU A 45 -7.00 1.41 -8.31
C GLU A 45 -7.91 1.41 -7.10
N TYR A 46 -9.11 1.98 -7.26
CA TYR A 46 -10.12 2.02 -6.23
C TYR A 46 -11.49 1.68 -6.79
N HIS A 47 -12.31 1.14 -5.89
CA HIS A 47 -13.72 0.88 -6.15
C HIS A 47 -14.53 2.17 -5.98
N CYS A 48 -15.39 2.47 -6.95
CA CYS A 48 -16.18 3.70 -6.95
C CYS A 48 -17.57 3.49 -7.54
N THR A 49 -18.45 4.45 -7.30
CA THR A 49 -19.76 4.57 -7.95
C THR A 49 -19.94 5.99 -8.49
N THR A 50 -20.78 6.16 -9.51
CA THR A 50 -21.18 7.50 -10.00
C THR A 50 -22.28 8.12 -9.14
N GLY A 51 -22.95 7.32 -8.31
CA GLY A 51 -24.04 7.77 -7.44
C GLY A 51 -25.35 7.97 -8.20
N ASN A 52 -25.45 7.46 -9.42
CA ASN A 52 -26.67 7.54 -10.22
C ASN A 52 -27.74 6.61 -9.63
N VAL A 53 -28.99 7.10 -9.57
CA VAL A 53 -30.13 6.30 -9.09
C VAL A 53 -30.31 5.09 -9.99
N GLY A 54 -30.18 3.89 -9.43
CA GLY A 54 -30.26 2.62 -10.16
C GLY A 54 -28.91 2.07 -10.67
N GLU A 55 -27.79 2.67 -10.32
CA GLU A 55 -26.47 2.08 -10.54
C GLU A 55 -26.24 0.90 -9.58
N GLU A 56 -26.15 -0.32 -10.12
CA GLU A 56 -25.88 -1.53 -9.33
C GLU A 56 -24.42 -2.00 -9.43
N SER A 57 -23.63 -1.44 -10.34
CA SER A 57 -22.24 -1.88 -10.60
C SER A 57 -21.21 -1.00 -9.91
N ILE A 58 -20.36 -1.61 -9.09
CA ILE A 58 -19.13 -0.99 -8.60
C ILE A 58 -18.11 -0.94 -9.74
N GLN A 59 -17.60 0.25 -10.04
CA GLN A 59 -16.56 0.46 -11.04
C GLN A 59 -15.17 0.43 -10.38
N ARG A 60 -14.14 0.09 -11.16
CA ARG A 60 -12.73 0.29 -10.79
C ARG A 60 -12.17 1.46 -11.57
N LYS A 61 -11.53 2.40 -10.87
CA LYS A 61 -10.85 3.57 -11.43
C LYS A 61 -9.45 3.67 -10.90
N GLU A 62 -8.59 4.33 -11.66
CA GLU A 62 -7.19 4.55 -11.30
C GLU A 62 -7.08 5.77 -10.38
N TYR A 63 -6.27 5.66 -9.32
CA TYR A 63 -5.85 6.84 -8.57
C TYR A 63 -5.02 7.76 -9.47
N ARG A 64 -5.02 9.05 -9.12
CA ARG A 64 -4.21 10.07 -9.78
C ARG A 64 -2.74 9.65 -9.82
N ASN A 65 -2.08 9.94 -10.94
CA ASN A 65 -0.63 9.75 -11.06
C ASN A 65 0.10 10.47 -9.90
N SER A 66 1.18 9.86 -9.42
CA SER A 66 1.95 10.28 -8.25
C SER A 66 1.29 10.04 -6.89
N THR A 67 0.13 9.38 -6.82
CA THR A 67 -0.42 8.85 -5.56
C THR A 67 0.55 7.83 -4.98
N VAL A 68 0.83 7.90 -3.69
CA VAL A 68 1.78 7.01 -3.01
C VAL A 68 1.11 5.67 -2.71
N CYS A 69 1.79 4.57 -3.05
CA CYS A 69 1.17 3.24 -3.01
C CYS A 69 2.08 2.16 -2.41
N VAL A 70 1.44 1.11 -1.91
CA VAL A 70 2.07 -0.16 -1.54
C VAL A 70 1.47 -1.26 -2.39
N GLU A 71 2.33 -2.12 -2.92
CA GLU A 71 1.95 -3.33 -3.64
C GLU A 71 2.37 -4.54 -2.81
N PHE A 72 1.49 -5.55 -2.75
CA PHE A 72 1.74 -6.79 -2.03
C PHE A 72 1.94 -7.93 -3.04
N LYS A 73 2.80 -8.91 -2.71
CA LYS A 73 3.07 -10.06 -3.59
C LYS A 73 1.82 -10.90 -3.83
N ASP A 74 0.96 -10.97 -2.80
CA ASP A 74 -0.27 -11.73 -2.79
C ASP A 74 -1.46 -10.85 -2.39
N ASN A 75 -2.66 -11.29 -2.76
CA ASN A 75 -3.92 -10.61 -2.45
C ASN A 75 -4.26 -10.57 -0.95
N ASP A 76 -3.50 -11.26 -0.10
CA ASP A 76 -3.75 -11.31 1.34
C ASP A 76 -3.11 -10.15 2.12
N GLY A 77 -2.36 -9.29 1.43
CA GLY A 77 -1.78 -8.06 1.99
C GLY A 77 -0.71 -8.32 3.05
N LYS A 78 -0.15 -9.53 3.15
CA LYS A 78 0.81 -9.88 4.20
C LYS A 78 2.26 -9.68 3.79
N GLU A 79 2.58 -10.01 2.54
CA GLU A 79 3.94 -9.89 2.03
C GLU A 79 4.06 -8.68 1.11
N LEU A 80 4.78 -7.67 1.58
CA LEU A 80 5.10 -6.49 0.79
C LEU A 80 5.93 -6.91 -0.44
N ASP A 81 5.48 -6.49 -1.61
CA ASP A 81 6.31 -6.53 -2.82
C ASP A 81 7.18 -5.28 -2.86
N HIS A 82 6.56 -4.10 -2.97
CA HIS A 82 7.27 -2.82 -3.03
C HIS A 82 6.43 -1.61 -2.61
N PHE A 83 7.14 -0.54 -2.25
CA PHE A 83 6.60 0.82 -2.17
C PHE A 83 6.79 1.51 -3.51
N GLY A 84 5.86 2.38 -3.88
CA GLY A 84 5.93 3.08 -5.15
C GLY A 84 5.02 4.30 -5.25
N VAL A 85 4.86 4.76 -6.49
CA VAL A 85 3.86 5.77 -6.84
C VAL A 85 3.03 5.29 -8.03
N CYS A 86 1.78 5.72 -8.06
CA CYS A 86 0.85 5.36 -9.10
C CYS A 86 1.19 6.02 -10.43
N PHE A 87 1.17 5.22 -11.49
CA PHE A 87 1.25 5.70 -12.86
C PHE A 87 0.38 4.84 -13.77
N SER A 88 -0.67 5.43 -14.35
CA SER A 88 -1.64 4.72 -15.21
C SER A 88 -2.18 3.44 -14.55
N GLY A 89 -2.69 3.57 -13.32
CA GLY A 89 -3.27 2.47 -12.54
C GLY A 89 -2.28 1.46 -11.96
N LYS A 90 -0.97 1.63 -12.15
CA LYS A 90 0.06 0.70 -11.64
C LYS A 90 0.90 1.33 -10.54
N CYS A 91 1.14 0.59 -9.46
CA CYS A 91 2.13 0.96 -8.47
C CYS A 91 3.51 0.68 -9.05
N LEU A 92 4.31 1.73 -9.27
CA LEU A 92 5.65 1.60 -9.81
C LEU A 92 6.68 1.82 -8.72
N ASP A 93 7.52 0.81 -8.50
CA ASP A 93 8.65 0.90 -7.58
C ASP A 93 9.59 2.07 -7.93
N HIS A 94 10.24 2.61 -6.91
CA HIS A 94 11.11 3.78 -7.04
C HIS A 94 12.30 3.55 -7.97
N ARG A 95 12.76 2.30 -8.16
CA ARG A 95 13.88 1.98 -9.06
C ARG A 95 13.45 2.06 -10.52
N LYS A 96 12.26 1.54 -10.84
CA LYS A 96 11.65 1.58 -12.18
C LYS A 96 11.25 2.99 -12.60
N GLN A 97 11.01 3.90 -11.65
CA GLN A 97 10.75 5.31 -11.96
C GLN A 97 11.96 6.06 -12.54
N CYS A 98 13.18 5.52 -12.40
CA CYS A 98 14.37 6.11 -13.01
C CYS A 98 15.17 5.06 -13.79
N PRO A 99 14.72 4.71 -15.01
CA PRO A 99 15.48 3.82 -15.87
C PRO A 99 16.84 4.45 -16.20
N GLY A 100 17.93 3.79 -15.80
CA GLY A 100 19.30 4.26 -16.02
C GLY A 100 19.92 5.06 -14.88
N CYS A 101 19.22 5.29 -13.77
CA CYS A 101 19.82 5.85 -12.55
C CYS A 101 20.92 4.92 -12.00
N THR A 102 22.00 5.51 -11.50
CA THR A 102 23.01 4.80 -10.70
C THR A 102 22.48 4.56 -9.28
N GLU A 103 23.16 3.72 -8.49
CA GLU A 103 22.81 3.52 -7.07
C GLU A 103 22.84 4.84 -6.28
N SER A 104 23.78 5.74 -6.59
CA SER A 104 23.85 7.06 -5.96
C SER A 104 22.67 7.97 -6.34
N ASP A 105 22.19 7.89 -7.58
CA ASP A 105 21.01 8.66 -8.01
C ASP A 105 19.74 8.13 -7.32
N LEU A 106 19.61 6.81 -7.22
CA LEU A 106 18.52 6.16 -6.49
C LEU A 106 18.55 6.53 -5.00
N GLU A 107 19.73 6.53 -4.36
CA GLU A 107 19.89 6.92 -2.96
C GLU A 107 19.50 8.39 -2.72
N LYS A 108 20.00 9.31 -3.55
CA LYS A 108 19.64 10.74 -3.43
C LYS A 108 18.14 10.93 -3.56
N ARG A 109 17.53 10.25 -4.53
CA ARG A 109 16.07 10.30 -4.73
C ARG A 109 15.34 9.71 -3.54
N TRP A 110 15.82 8.58 -3.01
CA TRP A 110 15.27 7.93 -1.82
C TRP A 110 15.18 8.88 -0.62
N HIS A 111 16.27 9.59 -0.31
CA HIS A 111 16.27 10.54 0.82
C HIS A 111 15.35 11.75 0.64
N LEU A 112 14.93 12.03 -0.60
CA LEU A 112 14.03 13.13 -0.92
C LEU A 112 12.56 12.68 -1.01
N LEU A 113 12.28 11.37 -0.93
CA LEU A 113 10.94 10.82 -0.98
C LEU A 113 10.10 11.36 0.20
N PRO A 114 9.08 12.19 -0.05
CA PRO A 114 8.18 12.67 1.00
C PRO A 114 7.52 11.52 1.77
N GLU A 115 7.40 10.36 1.14
CA GLU A 115 6.80 9.15 1.67
C GLU A 115 7.61 8.52 2.80
N LEU A 116 8.89 8.90 2.95
CA LEU A 116 9.74 8.46 4.07
C LEU A 116 9.70 9.41 5.27
N ASN A 117 8.93 10.50 5.17
CA ASN A 117 8.75 11.45 6.27
C ASN A 117 8.03 10.82 7.46
N LYS A 118 8.14 11.49 8.61
CA LYS A 118 7.58 11.03 9.89
C LYS A 118 6.08 10.77 9.85
N GLU A 119 5.34 11.45 8.97
CA GLU A 119 3.88 11.29 8.83
C GLU A 119 3.47 9.90 8.33
N PHE A 120 4.30 9.31 7.46
CA PHE A 120 4.13 7.97 6.91
C PHE A 120 4.79 6.89 7.76
N ARG A 121 5.67 7.29 8.70
CA ARG A 121 6.40 6.38 9.59
C ARG A 121 5.67 6.19 10.92
N ARG A 122 4.66 5.31 10.92
CA ARG A 122 3.92 4.94 12.14
C ARG A 122 4.24 3.56 12.68
N CYS A 123 4.93 2.74 11.90
CA CYS A 123 5.34 1.41 12.34
C CYS A 123 6.60 1.50 13.21
N GLU A 124 6.76 0.54 14.11
CA GLU A 124 7.92 0.49 15.00
C GLU A 124 9.23 0.25 14.23
N THR A 125 10.37 0.52 14.85
CA THR A 125 11.65 0.12 14.27
C THR A 125 11.91 -1.34 14.62
N LEU A 126 12.13 -2.19 13.61
CA LEU A 126 12.41 -3.61 13.82
C LEU A 126 13.92 -3.89 13.85
N ASN A 127 14.29 -4.94 14.58
CA ASN A 127 15.66 -5.45 14.61
C ASN A 127 15.62 -6.98 14.68
N GLN A 128 15.97 -7.64 13.59
CA GLN A 128 16.05 -9.08 13.47
C GLN A 128 17.51 -9.52 13.26
N SER A 129 17.76 -10.83 13.32
CA SER A 129 19.11 -11.39 13.12
C SER A 129 19.37 -11.80 11.67
N SER A 130 18.34 -12.09 10.89
CA SER A 130 18.43 -12.56 9.50
C SER A 130 18.42 -11.41 8.49
N PRO A 131 19.13 -11.52 7.36
CA PRO A 131 19.06 -10.54 6.28
C PRO A 131 17.64 -10.39 5.71
N VAL A 132 17.13 -9.16 5.66
CA VAL A 132 15.80 -8.83 5.10
C VAL A 132 15.86 -8.50 3.62
N GLU A 133 14.79 -8.74 2.88
CA GLU A 133 14.69 -8.35 1.47
C GLU A 133 14.59 -6.83 1.30
N ASN A 134 13.73 -6.20 2.10
CA ASN A 134 13.53 -4.77 2.11
C ASN A 134 13.88 -4.18 3.50
N CYS A 135 14.61 -3.06 3.50
CA CYS A 135 14.91 -2.31 4.73
C CYS A 135 13.73 -1.45 5.20
N LEU A 136 12.70 -1.32 4.35
CA LEU A 136 11.36 -0.89 4.73
C LEU A 136 10.45 -2.09 4.88
N TYR A 137 9.46 -1.95 5.74
CA TYR A 137 8.32 -2.85 5.80
C TYR A 137 7.05 -2.04 6.01
N VAL A 138 5.90 -2.66 5.71
CA VAL A 138 4.59 -2.04 5.88
C VAL A 138 3.90 -2.61 7.11
N CYS A 139 3.16 -1.77 7.83
CA CYS A 139 2.21 -2.21 8.86
C CYS A 139 0.90 -1.45 8.71
N THR A 140 -0.15 -1.99 9.32
CA THR A 140 -1.41 -1.27 9.51
C THR A 140 -1.39 -0.52 10.83
N ALA A 141 -1.76 0.76 10.82
CA ALA A 141 -1.95 1.52 12.06
C ALA A 141 -3.32 2.22 12.07
N PRO A 142 -3.97 2.32 13.25
CA PRO A 142 -5.24 3.01 13.36
C PRO A 142 -5.09 4.52 13.10
N TYR A 143 -6.12 5.12 12.50
CA TYR A 143 -6.27 6.56 12.39
C TYR A 143 -7.74 6.97 12.54
N TYR A 144 -7.95 8.23 12.92
CA TYR A 144 -9.28 8.80 13.10
C TYR A 144 -9.71 9.49 11.82
N PHE A 145 -10.88 9.11 11.29
CA PHE A 145 -11.44 9.67 10.06
C PHE A 145 -12.25 10.96 10.31
N ASP A 146 -12.82 11.12 11.51
CA ASP A 146 -13.55 12.30 11.94
C ASP A 146 -13.40 12.55 13.46
N SER A 147 -13.90 13.69 13.94
CA SER A 147 -13.92 14.06 15.37
C SER A 147 -14.84 13.18 16.23
N HIS A 148 -15.46 12.12 15.66
CA HIS A 148 -16.50 11.30 16.29
C HIS A 148 -16.23 9.79 16.28
N SER A 149 -14.94 9.38 16.25
CA SER A 149 -14.45 8.08 16.78
C SER A 149 -14.45 6.87 15.84
N LEU A 150 -14.65 7.04 14.52
CA LEU A 150 -14.44 5.92 13.60
C LEU A 150 -12.94 5.69 13.40
N VAL A 151 -12.43 4.60 13.98
CA VAL A 151 -11.06 4.12 13.79
C VAL A 151 -11.01 3.30 12.51
N LYS A 152 -10.31 3.82 11.51
CA LYS A 152 -9.91 3.08 10.32
C LYS A 152 -8.45 2.63 10.44
N SER A 153 -8.04 1.68 9.62
CA SER A 153 -6.64 1.25 9.53
C SER A 153 -6.04 1.71 8.21
N GLY A 154 -4.87 2.33 8.27
CA GLY A 154 -4.11 2.75 7.09
C GLY A 154 -2.78 2.01 7.00
N TYR A 155 -2.18 1.99 5.81
CA TYR A 155 -0.86 1.39 5.59
C TYR A 155 0.24 2.43 5.82
N PHE A 156 1.20 2.11 6.67
CA PHE A 156 2.31 2.97 7.02
C PHE A 156 3.62 2.21 6.87
N ASN A 157 4.73 2.93 6.77
CA ASN A 157 6.04 2.31 6.74
C ASN A 157 6.66 2.21 8.14
N GLY A 158 7.52 1.21 8.28
CA GLY A 158 8.53 1.11 9.31
C GLY A 158 9.88 0.81 8.67
N ILE A 159 10.94 1.02 9.45
CA ILE A 159 12.30 0.75 9.01
C ILE A 159 12.91 -0.33 9.89
N TYR A 160 13.81 -1.12 9.30
CA TYR A 160 14.76 -1.89 10.09
C TYR A 160 15.84 -0.96 10.63
N LYS A 161 16.35 -1.30 11.81
CA LYS A 161 17.41 -0.53 12.48
C LYS A 161 18.62 -0.35 11.55
N ASP A 162 19.23 0.83 11.57
CA ASP A 162 20.45 1.09 10.82
C ASP A 162 21.55 0.07 11.21
N GLY A 163 22.24 -0.47 10.20
CA GLY A 163 23.21 -1.56 10.33
C GLY A 163 22.63 -2.97 10.21
N HIS A 164 21.30 -3.13 10.19
CA HIS A 164 20.65 -4.43 10.00
C HIS A 164 21.02 -5.03 8.63
N PRO A 165 21.33 -6.34 8.54
CA PRO A 165 21.68 -6.95 7.26
C PRO A 165 20.47 -6.96 6.30
N CYS A 166 20.73 -6.74 5.01
CA CYS A 166 19.72 -6.82 3.95
C CYS A 166 20.25 -7.58 2.73
N LYS A 167 19.36 -8.11 1.91
CA LYS A 167 19.68 -8.81 0.66
C LYS A 167 19.80 -7.79 -0.47
N LEU A 168 20.84 -7.93 -1.28
CA LEU A 168 21.03 -7.19 -2.52
C LEU A 168 20.81 -8.12 -3.71
N ASP A 169 20.51 -7.53 -4.87
CA ASP A 169 20.42 -8.27 -6.12
C ASP A 169 21.72 -9.06 -6.39
N GLY A 170 21.57 -10.30 -6.87
CA GLY A 170 22.69 -11.20 -7.14
C GLY A 170 23.23 -11.94 -5.90
N GLY A 171 22.48 -11.99 -4.79
CA GLY A 171 22.81 -12.82 -3.62
C GLY A 171 23.83 -12.20 -2.66
N ASN A 172 24.23 -10.94 -2.89
CA ASN A 172 25.09 -10.20 -1.99
C ASN A 172 24.33 -9.70 -0.76
N THR A 173 25.05 -9.37 0.32
CA THR A 173 24.45 -8.77 1.53
C THR A 173 24.88 -7.33 1.70
N GLY A 174 23.89 -6.48 1.96
CA GLY A 174 24.05 -5.07 2.28
C GLY A 174 23.78 -4.79 3.77
N VAL A 175 23.66 -3.50 4.09
CA VAL A 175 23.19 -3.03 5.39
C VAL A 175 22.10 -1.97 5.23
N CYS A 176 21.10 -2.02 6.09
CA CYS A 176 20.04 -1.03 6.14
C CYS A 176 20.56 0.29 6.68
N ARG A 177 20.16 1.39 6.05
CA ARG A 177 20.28 2.74 6.62
C ARG A 177 19.11 3.59 6.13
N SER A 178 18.37 4.18 7.07
CA SER A 178 17.19 5.01 6.74
C SER A 178 16.19 4.33 5.79
N GLY A 179 15.99 3.01 5.96
CA GLY A 179 15.08 2.24 5.12
C GLY A 179 15.62 1.81 3.76
N TRP A 180 16.85 2.20 3.38
CA TRP A 180 17.52 1.76 2.15
C TRP A 180 18.54 0.66 2.43
N CYS A 181 18.69 -0.29 1.50
CA CYS A 181 19.71 -1.34 1.57
C CYS A 181 20.97 -0.92 0.82
N TYR A 182 22.05 -0.66 1.55
CA TYR A 182 23.33 -0.22 1.03
C TYR A 182 24.29 -1.36 0.78
N ARG A 183 25.05 -1.30 -0.30
CA ARG A 183 26.23 -2.15 -0.43
C ARG A 183 27.32 -1.73 0.57
N LYS A 184 27.98 -2.73 1.18
CA LYS A 184 28.97 -2.51 2.25
C LYS A 184 30.25 -1.82 1.74
N ASP A 185 30.56 -1.95 0.46
CA ASP A 185 31.70 -1.33 -0.23
C ASP A 185 31.53 0.19 -0.45
N VAL A 186 30.30 0.71 -0.38
CA VAL A 186 29.99 2.15 -0.54
C VAL A 186 30.20 2.94 0.76
N ILE A 187 30.27 2.27 1.92
CA ILE A 187 30.38 2.93 3.24
C ILE A 187 31.78 3.53 3.49
N SER A 188 32.80 3.17 2.68
CA SER A 188 34.17 3.62 2.90
C SER A 188 34.52 5.01 2.34
N LEU A 189 33.58 5.78 1.77
CA LEU A 189 33.88 7.05 1.09
C LEU A 189 33.38 8.32 1.79
N HIS A 190 32.72 8.22 2.95
CA HIS A 190 32.29 9.39 3.72
C HIS A 190 32.57 9.24 5.22
N PHE A 191 33.86 9.28 5.57
CA PHE A 191 34.34 9.72 6.88
C PHE A 191 35.04 11.07 6.73
#